data_AF-A0A6J2X761-F1
#
_entry.id   AF-A0A6J2X761-F1
#
_cell.length_a   1.000
_cell.length_b   1.000
_cell.length_c   1.000
_cell.angle_alpha   90.00
_cell.angle_beta   90.00
_cell.angle_gamma   90.00
#
_symmetry.space_group_name_H-M   'P 1'
#
loop_
_entity.id
_entity.type
_entity.pdbx_description
1 polymer ?
#
loop_
_entity_poly.entity_id
_entity_poly.type
_entity_poly.pdbx_seq_one_letter_code
_entity_poly.pdbx_strand_id
1 'polypeptide(L)'
;MKRVFSSTQANRLYTRMEKNFLRERIHTSRRDLAKVDRELIDLFYILTANMQPVDWDKIDGITYQNMQNELERTSARQKIKYEKLQPKTKPEYRISLEPARTVVNLTDKTLTTSEVTLLAKGGNFAITPKVVPVEDIIAGTEAAIRNLPNSIADEIRFETVNILRTAKAPKSNLSREEHQALKSLNADKDILVLPADKGNATVVMKSEDYRSKIEDLLEPQTYKLLKKDPTALIVRNTNRLIKASSLPEHLKSKLINSEAQPPRLYGLPKIHKASVPLRPIVSAPGSPTYNLAKYLTTILQPKVGNTNSYVKDSTHFVQKLKDIKLEPSDIMVSFDVVSLFTRVPLGESMDLIKESFPPDIAELFRVCLTGSYFLWNGNYYEQTEGVAMGSPISPIIANFFMERFEEKALESSVLKPAVWFRYVDDTFVVWKHGRDSLDDFLHHLNSQSPSIKFTMETEVNNQLAFLDVLVKRNGDLLDHTVYRKPTHTDRYLHKLSNHHPSQKQGIIGTLANRARRICANEHIQEELSHLNKAFLANGYNDREIKAALAPRQRRPDANEQENIINKAFLPYVSQVTDRIGKVLKKHNIKTITNLPGK
;
A
#
# COMPACT_ATOMS: atom_id res chain seq x y z
N MET A 1 6.86 -20.90 26.05
CA MET A 1 8.13 -20.22 26.39
C MET A 1 9.15 -21.33 26.67
N LYS A 2 10.09 -21.64 25.77
CA LYS A 2 11.25 -22.46 26.16
C LYS A 2 12.10 -21.55 27.06
N ARG A 3 12.09 -21.82 28.36
CA ARG A 3 12.84 -21.04 29.36
C ARG A 3 14.28 -21.56 29.34
N VAL A 4 15.22 -20.67 29.04
CA VAL A 4 16.65 -20.98 29.13
C VAL A 4 17.08 -20.50 30.51
N PHE A 5 17.30 -21.43 31.43
CA PHE A 5 17.88 -21.14 32.73
C PHE A 5 19.40 -21.28 32.62
N SER A 6 20.14 -20.34 33.19
CA SER A 6 21.61 -20.29 33.10
C SER A 6 22.33 -21.38 33.90
N SER A 7 21.63 -22.09 34.81
CA SER A 7 22.20 -23.22 35.55
C SER A 7 21.17 -24.33 35.83
N THR A 8 21.67 -25.57 35.88
CA THR A 8 20.87 -26.77 36.20
C THR A 8 20.25 -26.70 37.60
N GLN A 9 20.94 -26.03 38.53
CA GLN A 9 20.49 -25.85 39.92
C GLN A 9 19.30 -24.88 40.00
N ALA A 10 19.32 -23.76 39.26
CA ALA A 10 18.20 -22.82 39.19
C ALA A 10 16.94 -23.49 38.62
N ASN A 11 17.09 -24.35 37.59
CA ASN A 11 15.97 -25.07 37.01
C ASN A 11 15.33 -26.08 37.99
N ARG A 12 16.17 -26.79 38.77
CA ARG A 12 15.68 -27.71 39.82
C ARG A 12 14.93 -26.97 40.92
N LEU A 13 15.46 -25.83 41.38
CA LEU A 13 14.85 -25.03 42.46
C LEU A 13 13.49 -24.49 42.03
N TYR A 14 13.38 -23.96 40.82
CA TYR A 14 12.12 -23.47 40.26
C TYR A 14 11.10 -24.58 40.04
N THR A 15 11.52 -25.74 39.52
CA THR A 15 10.62 -26.88 39.34
C THR A 15 10.06 -27.35 40.70
N ARG A 16 10.88 -27.32 41.76
CA ARG A 16 10.45 -27.65 43.12
C ARG A 16 9.48 -26.60 43.67
N MET A 17 9.76 -25.32 43.47
CA MET A 17 8.84 -24.24 43.83
C MET A 17 7.50 -24.34 43.10
N GLU A 18 7.49 -24.55 41.77
CA GLU A 18 6.26 -24.69 41.00
C GLU A 18 5.42 -25.87 41.50
N LYS A 19 6.04 -27.02 41.78
CA LYS A 19 5.34 -28.18 42.38
C LYS A 19 4.79 -27.85 43.77
N ASN A 20 5.52 -27.11 44.59
CA ASN A 20 5.06 -26.72 45.92
C ASN A 20 3.89 -25.72 45.83
N PHE A 21 3.97 -24.69 44.98
CA PHE A 21 2.87 -23.76 44.77
C PHE A 21 1.63 -24.45 44.20
N LEU A 22 1.80 -25.44 43.31
CA LEU A 22 0.68 -26.22 42.79
C LEU A 22 0.05 -27.07 43.90
N ARG A 23 0.85 -27.72 44.74
CA ARG A 23 0.36 -28.47 45.90
C ARG A 23 -0.39 -27.58 46.88
N GLU A 24 0.17 -26.42 47.21
CA GLU A 24 -0.51 -25.45 48.08
C GLU A 24 -1.82 -24.99 47.48
N ARG A 25 -1.85 -24.67 46.18
CA ARG A 25 -3.10 -24.28 45.51
C ARG A 25 -4.15 -25.40 45.56
N ILE A 26 -3.74 -26.65 45.33
CA ILE A 26 -4.63 -27.82 45.47
C ILE A 26 -5.14 -27.94 46.91
N HIS A 27 -4.27 -27.76 47.90
CA HIS A 27 -4.65 -27.81 49.32
C HIS A 27 -5.61 -26.68 49.71
N THR A 28 -5.38 -25.44 49.28
CA THR A 28 -6.30 -24.31 49.50
C THR A 28 -7.65 -24.62 48.84
N SER A 29 -7.66 -25.01 47.57
CA SER A 29 -8.92 -25.29 46.86
C SER A 29 -9.71 -26.44 47.51
N ARG A 30 -9.05 -27.48 48.02
CA ARG A 30 -9.72 -28.54 48.79
C ARG A 30 -10.28 -28.04 50.12
N ARG A 31 -9.58 -27.14 50.82
CA ARG A 31 -10.08 -26.51 52.05
C ARG A 31 -11.28 -25.63 51.79
N ASP A 32 -11.23 -24.83 50.73
CA ASP A 32 -12.35 -23.98 50.32
C ASP A 32 -13.57 -24.84 49.97
N LEU A 33 -13.37 -25.94 49.22
CA LEU A 33 -14.44 -26.88 48.88
C LEU A 33 -15.07 -27.49 50.15
N ALA A 34 -14.26 -27.99 51.08
CA ALA A 34 -14.75 -28.56 52.34
C ALA A 34 -15.43 -27.51 53.26
N LYS A 35 -15.13 -26.23 53.08
CA LYS A 35 -15.84 -25.14 53.78
C LYS A 35 -17.22 -24.93 53.16
N VAL A 36 -17.27 -24.83 51.82
CA VAL A 36 -18.52 -24.70 51.07
C VAL A 36 -19.45 -25.89 51.31
N ASP A 37 -18.92 -27.12 51.34
CA ASP A 37 -19.72 -28.31 51.61
C ASP A 37 -20.40 -28.24 53.00
N ARG A 38 -19.69 -27.73 54.01
CA ARG A 38 -20.27 -27.52 55.34
C ARG A 38 -21.33 -26.43 55.35
N GLU A 39 -21.05 -25.29 54.72
CA GLU A 39 -22.01 -24.19 54.59
C GLU A 39 -23.29 -24.67 53.86
N LEU A 40 -23.15 -25.54 52.87
CA LEU A 40 -24.27 -26.11 52.10
C LEU A 40 -25.11 -27.07 52.94
N ILE A 41 -24.47 -27.91 53.77
CA ILE A 41 -25.16 -28.79 54.72
C ILE A 41 -25.93 -27.98 55.77
N ASP A 42 -25.30 -26.96 56.35
CA ASP A 42 -25.97 -26.10 57.33
C ASP A 42 -27.18 -25.38 56.71
N LEU A 43 -27.03 -24.88 55.49
CA LEU A 43 -28.12 -24.27 54.73
C LEU A 43 -29.23 -25.28 54.42
N PHE A 44 -28.88 -26.51 54.06
CA PHE A 44 -29.83 -27.59 53.81
C PHE A 44 -30.69 -27.87 55.06
N TYR A 45 -30.09 -27.95 56.24
CA TYR A 45 -30.84 -28.14 57.49
C TYR A 45 -31.78 -26.97 57.79
N ILE A 46 -31.33 -25.73 57.57
CA ILE A 46 -32.17 -24.53 57.80
C ILE A 46 -33.36 -24.52 56.85
N LEU A 47 -33.14 -24.80 55.56
CA LEU A 47 -34.17 -24.71 54.54
C LEU A 47 -35.18 -25.87 54.67
N THR A 48 -34.73 -27.09 54.92
CA THR A 48 -35.63 -28.25 55.11
C THR A 48 -36.50 -28.14 56.37
N ALA A 49 -36.03 -27.45 57.42
CA ALA A 49 -36.81 -27.23 58.63
C ALA A 49 -37.92 -26.17 58.49
N ASN A 50 -37.82 -25.26 57.50
CA ASN A 50 -38.68 -24.08 57.39
C ASN A 50 -39.50 -24.01 56.10
N MET A 51 -39.39 -25.02 55.22
CA MET A 51 -39.96 -24.96 53.88
C MET A 51 -40.84 -26.19 53.59
N GLN A 52 -41.90 -25.98 52.81
CA GLN A 52 -42.76 -27.08 52.37
C GLN A 52 -42.00 -27.97 51.37
N PRO A 53 -42.22 -29.30 51.39
CA PRO A 53 -41.48 -30.24 50.52
C PRO A 53 -41.55 -29.91 49.03
N VAL A 54 -42.70 -29.42 48.55
CA VAL A 54 -42.91 -29.06 47.13
C VAL A 54 -42.06 -27.87 46.70
N ASP A 55 -41.87 -26.89 47.59
CA ASP A 55 -41.03 -25.72 47.32
C ASP A 55 -39.54 -26.08 47.38
N TRP A 56 -39.17 -26.99 48.28
CA TRP A 56 -37.81 -27.53 48.38
C TRP A 56 -37.38 -28.23 47.09
N ASP A 57 -38.19 -29.17 46.58
CA ASP A 57 -37.88 -29.91 45.35
C ASP A 57 -37.71 -28.98 44.14
N LYS A 58 -38.51 -27.90 44.09
CA LYS A 58 -38.41 -26.91 43.01
C LYS A 58 -37.14 -26.08 43.11
N ILE A 59 -36.75 -25.66 44.31
CA ILE A 59 -35.52 -24.90 44.54
C ILE A 59 -34.31 -25.78 44.26
N ASP A 60 -34.29 -27.02 44.76
CA ASP A 60 -33.19 -27.97 44.55
C ASP A 60 -33.02 -28.29 43.05
N GLY A 61 -34.11 -28.47 42.32
CA GLY A 61 -34.06 -28.66 40.87
C GLY A 61 -33.45 -27.45 40.12
N ILE A 62 -33.83 -26.22 40.51
CA ILE A 62 -33.30 -24.99 39.89
C ILE A 62 -31.82 -24.80 40.23
N THR A 63 -31.43 -24.99 41.50
CA THR A 63 -30.05 -24.83 41.94
C THR A 63 -29.14 -25.89 41.32
N TYR A 64 -29.59 -27.14 41.23
CA TYR A 64 -28.85 -28.22 40.57
C TYR A 64 -28.62 -27.93 39.08
N GLN A 65 -29.65 -27.47 38.36
CA GLN A 65 -29.51 -27.12 36.94
C GLN A 65 -28.55 -25.93 36.74
N ASN A 66 -28.64 -24.91 37.59
CA ASN A 66 -27.71 -23.78 37.54
C ASN A 66 -26.27 -24.22 37.84
N MET A 67 -26.08 -25.11 38.82
CA MET A 67 -24.78 -25.70 39.14
C MET A 67 -24.20 -26.45 37.93
N GLN A 68 -24.99 -27.30 37.26
CA GLN A 68 -24.54 -28.04 36.07
C GLN A 68 -24.14 -27.10 34.93
N ASN A 69 -24.97 -26.10 34.63
CA ASN A 69 -24.68 -25.12 33.58
C ASN A 69 -23.38 -24.33 33.84
N GLU A 70 -23.14 -23.92 35.09
CA GLU A 70 -21.93 -23.19 35.47
C GLU A 70 -20.68 -24.08 35.44
N LEU A 71 -20.83 -25.36 35.85
CA LEU A 71 -19.78 -26.36 35.76
C LEU A 71 -19.36 -26.59 34.31
N GLU A 72 -20.30 -26.73 33.39
CA GLU A 72 -20.03 -26.91 31.96
C GLU A 72 -19.32 -25.69 31.37
N ARG A 73 -19.84 -24.47 31.62
CA ARG A 73 -19.25 -23.22 31.14
C ARG A 73 -17.83 -23.04 31.66
N THR A 74 -17.62 -23.25 32.95
CA THR A 74 -16.30 -23.11 33.59
C THR A 74 -15.33 -24.17 33.06
N SER A 75 -15.78 -25.42 32.96
CA SER A 75 -14.98 -26.53 32.43
C SER A 75 -14.56 -26.28 30.98
N ALA A 76 -15.48 -25.86 30.11
CA ALA A 76 -15.18 -25.52 28.71
C ALA A 76 -14.15 -24.38 28.62
N ARG A 77 -14.33 -23.33 29.43
CA ARG A 77 -13.39 -22.20 29.49
C ARG A 77 -11.99 -22.64 29.94
N GLN A 78 -11.89 -23.50 30.95
CA GLN A 78 -10.60 -24.00 31.45
C GLN A 78 -9.92 -24.96 30.46
N LYS A 79 -10.69 -25.83 29.78
CA LYS A 79 -10.16 -26.70 28.70
C LYS A 79 -9.53 -25.87 27.57
N ILE A 80 -10.21 -24.82 27.09
CA ILE A 80 -9.67 -23.90 26.08
C ILE A 80 -8.40 -23.21 26.59
N LYS A 81 -8.36 -22.81 27.87
CA LYS A 81 -7.17 -22.18 28.47
C LYS A 81 -6.00 -23.17 28.54
N TYR A 82 -6.26 -24.42 28.89
CA TYR A 82 -5.27 -25.49 28.92
C TYR A 82 -4.69 -25.80 27.53
N GLU A 83 -5.54 -25.93 26.51
CA GLU A 83 -5.11 -26.12 25.11
C GLU A 83 -4.23 -24.97 24.61
N LYS A 84 -4.50 -23.73 25.03
CA LYS A 84 -3.67 -22.55 24.71
C LYS A 84 -2.31 -22.57 25.41
N LEU A 85 -2.19 -23.25 26.55
CA LEU A 85 -0.96 -23.35 27.34
C LEU A 85 -0.04 -24.49 26.88
N GLN A 86 -0.57 -25.46 26.11
CA GLN A 86 0.27 -26.50 25.53
C GLN A 86 1.33 -25.88 24.59
N PRO A 87 2.59 -26.34 24.65
CA PRO A 87 3.65 -25.82 23.81
C PRO A 87 3.39 -26.20 22.35
N LYS A 88 2.73 -25.31 21.61
CA LYS A 88 2.73 -25.38 20.15
C LYS A 88 4.17 -25.25 19.68
N THR A 89 4.63 -26.17 18.82
CA THR A 89 5.77 -25.92 17.94
C THR A 89 5.57 -24.54 17.35
N LYS A 90 6.57 -23.65 17.48
CA LYS A 90 6.52 -22.35 16.79
C LYS A 90 6.25 -22.68 15.32
N PRO A 91 5.18 -22.18 14.70
CA PRO A 91 5.06 -22.30 13.26
C PRO A 91 6.32 -21.65 12.69
N GLU A 92 7.14 -22.43 11.98
CA GLU A 92 8.14 -21.85 11.10
C GLU A 92 7.34 -21.07 10.05
N TYR A 93 7.29 -19.75 10.21
CA TYR A 93 6.78 -18.87 9.17
C TYR A 93 7.81 -18.87 8.03
N ARG A 94 7.84 -19.94 7.24
CA ARG A 94 8.56 -19.95 5.97
C ARG A 94 7.75 -19.17 4.97
N ILE A 95 8.39 -18.21 4.33
CA ILE A 95 7.88 -17.63 3.09
C ILE A 95 7.80 -18.78 2.10
N SER A 96 6.58 -19.16 1.70
CA SER A 96 6.36 -20.21 0.70
C SER A 96 6.23 -19.64 -0.72
N LEU A 97 6.49 -18.33 -0.88
CA LEU A 97 6.60 -17.73 -2.20
C LEU A 97 7.84 -18.29 -2.89
N GLU A 98 7.72 -18.60 -4.18
CA GLU A 98 8.86 -19.00 -5.01
C GLU A 98 9.92 -17.88 -5.00
N PRO A 99 11.10 -18.12 -4.43
CA PRO A 99 12.12 -17.08 -4.30
C PRO A 99 12.58 -16.55 -5.66
N ALA A 100 12.60 -17.42 -6.69
CA ALA A 100 12.97 -17.07 -8.06
C ALA A 100 12.06 -16.00 -8.70
N ARG A 101 10.79 -15.89 -8.26
CA ARG A 101 9.87 -14.85 -8.76
C ARG A 101 10.02 -13.54 -8.00
N THR A 102 10.35 -13.60 -6.70
CA THR A 102 10.39 -12.43 -5.81
C THR A 102 11.75 -11.75 -5.75
N VAL A 103 12.83 -12.47 -6.07
CA VAL A 103 14.21 -11.97 -6.07
C VAL A 103 14.84 -12.27 -7.44
N VAL A 104 15.26 -11.21 -8.14
CA VAL A 104 15.96 -11.30 -9.42
C VAL A 104 17.41 -10.88 -9.20
N ASN A 105 18.33 -11.83 -9.30
CA ASN A 105 19.76 -11.54 -9.21
C ASN A 105 20.35 -11.39 -10.62
N LEU A 106 20.79 -10.19 -10.95
CA LEU A 106 21.43 -9.84 -12.21
C LEU A 106 22.95 -9.71 -12.07
N THR A 107 23.52 -10.23 -10.98
CA THR A 107 24.95 -10.22 -10.71
C THR A 107 25.53 -11.62 -10.84
N ASP A 108 26.85 -11.71 -10.99
CA ASP A 108 27.56 -13.00 -11.00
C ASP A 108 27.74 -13.58 -9.59
N LYS A 109 27.38 -12.83 -8.54
CA LYS A 109 27.52 -13.25 -7.14
C LYS A 109 26.38 -14.20 -6.79
N THR A 110 26.69 -15.31 -6.13
CA THR A 110 25.67 -16.23 -5.61
C THR A 110 25.14 -15.71 -4.28
N LEU A 111 23.83 -15.44 -4.22
CA LEU A 111 23.18 -15.02 -2.99
C LEU A 111 22.99 -16.22 -2.05
N THR A 112 23.29 -16.01 -0.77
CA THR A 112 23.02 -16.99 0.29
C THR A 112 21.51 -17.14 0.53
N THR A 113 21.09 -18.26 1.12
CA THR A 113 19.68 -18.51 1.47
C THR A 113 19.09 -17.41 2.36
N SER A 114 19.88 -16.87 3.29
CA SER A 114 19.45 -15.80 4.20
C SER A 114 19.27 -14.47 3.48
N GLU A 115 20.14 -14.15 2.51
CA GLU A 115 19.99 -12.97 1.64
C GLU A 115 18.75 -13.09 0.77
N VAL A 116 18.54 -14.24 0.12
CA VAL A 116 17.34 -14.49 -0.68
C VAL A 116 16.08 -14.37 0.16
N THR A 117 16.05 -14.99 1.36
CA THR A 117 14.88 -14.94 2.25
C THR A 117 14.60 -13.51 2.76
N LEU A 118 15.65 -12.72 3.02
CA LEU A 118 15.55 -11.32 3.39
C LEU A 118 14.99 -10.48 2.23
N LEU A 119 15.60 -10.58 1.05
CA LEU A 119 15.22 -9.82 -0.15
C LEU A 119 13.81 -10.17 -0.62
N ALA A 120 13.37 -11.42 -0.44
CA ALA A 120 12.03 -11.89 -0.74
C ALA A 120 10.95 -11.21 0.11
N LYS A 121 11.28 -10.62 1.28
CA LYS A 121 10.32 -9.82 2.06
C LYS A 121 9.99 -8.47 1.40
N GLY A 122 10.87 -7.98 0.53
CA GLY A 122 10.71 -6.73 -0.22
C GLY A 122 10.94 -5.45 0.58
N GLY A 123 11.11 -4.33 -0.13
CA GLY A 123 11.40 -3.02 0.48
C GLY A 123 10.28 -2.43 1.35
N ASN A 124 9.05 -2.97 1.24
CA ASN A 124 7.92 -2.57 2.09
C ASN A 124 7.89 -3.32 3.44
N PHE A 125 8.82 -4.24 3.69
CA PHE A 125 8.91 -4.93 4.96
C PHE A 125 9.49 -4.00 6.05
N ALA A 126 8.67 -3.63 7.03
CA ALA A 126 9.11 -2.82 8.15
C ALA A 126 9.83 -3.68 9.18
N ILE A 127 11.09 -3.34 9.46
CA ILE A 127 11.88 -3.97 10.51
C ILE A 127 11.44 -3.39 11.87
N THR A 128 11.37 -4.24 12.89
CA THR A 128 11.09 -3.80 14.26
C THR A 128 12.24 -2.92 14.79
N PRO A 129 11.95 -1.77 15.42
CA PRO A 129 12.99 -0.89 15.91
C PRO A 129 13.73 -1.52 17.10
N LYS A 130 15.04 -1.27 17.20
CA LYS A 130 15.89 -1.79 18.29
C LYS A 130 15.58 -1.14 19.64
N VAL A 131 15.10 0.10 19.60
CA VAL A 131 14.72 0.90 20.75
C VAL A 131 13.33 1.49 20.50
N VAL A 132 12.62 1.85 21.56
CA VAL A 132 11.35 2.57 21.42
C VAL A 132 11.70 4.01 20.98
N PRO A 133 11.12 4.53 19.89
CA PRO A 133 11.37 5.88 19.40
C PRO A 133 10.62 6.89 20.28
N VAL A 134 11.15 7.13 21.48
CA VAL A 134 10.52 7.97 22.51
C VAL A 134 10.32 9.40 22.01
N GLU A 135 11.33 9.98 21.37
CA GLU A 135 11.30 11.36 20.85
C GLU A 135 10.20 11.56 19.81
N ASP A 136 10.13 10.66 18.80
CA ASP A 136 9.09 10.71 17.77
C ASP A 136 7.68 10.57 18.36
N ILE A 137 7.52 9.69 19.35
CA ILE A 137 6.23 9.48 20.02
C ILE A 137 5.83 10.74 20.79
N ILE A 138 6.76 11.34 21.54
CA ILE A 138 6.50 12.58 22.30
C ILE A 138 6.18 13.71 21.33
N ALA A 139 6.98 13.93 20.29
CA ALA A 139 6.76 14.98 19.30
C ALA A 139 5.40 14.81 18.59
N GLY A 140 5.06 13.59 18.17
CA GLY A 140 3.77 13.28 17.55
C GLY A 140 2.58 13.46 18.49
N THR A 141 2.77 13.19 19.78
CA THR A 141 1.75 13.39 20.82
C THR A 141 1.57 14.88 21.11
N GLU A 142 2.64 15.63 21.34
CA GLU A 142 2.62 17.08 21.59
C GLU A 142 1.99 17.85 20.42
N ALA A 143 2.32 17.47 19.19
CA ALA A 143 1.70 18.06 18.01
C ALA A 143 0.18 17.87 17.99
N ALA A 144 -0.32 16.74 18.48
CA ALA A 144 -1.75 16.43 18.51
C ALA A 144 -2.51 17.09 19.67
N ILE A 145 -1.83 17.44 20.77
CA ILE A 145 -2.47 18.04 21.95
C ILE A 145 -2.29 19.56 22.05
N ARG A 146 -1.48 20.17 21.17
CA ARG A 146 -1.11 21.59 21.21
C ARG A 146 -2.26 22.58 21.36
N ASN A 147 -3.40 22.29 20.73
CA ASN A 147 -4.57 23.17 20.71
C ASN A 147 -5.68 22.71 21.69
N LEU A 148 -5.37 21.78 22.59
CA LEU A 148 -6.32 21.29 23.60
C LEU A 148 -6.20 22.10 24.90
N PRO A 149 -7.23 22.09 25.76
CA PRO A 149 -7.13 22.65 27.11
C PRO A 149 -5.97 22.02 27.89
N ASN A 150 -5.25 22.85 28.66
CA ASN A 150 -4.04 22.42 29.39
C ASN A 150 -4.28 21.19 30.28
N SER A 151 -5.43 21.11 30.97
CA SER A 151 -5.76 19.96 31.83
C SER A 151 -5.80 18.63 31.06
N ILE A 152 -6.43 18.62 29.88
CA ILE A 152 -6.52 17.43 29.01
C ILE A 152 -5.15 17.11 28.41
N ALA A 153 -4.42 18.14 27.96
CA ALA A 153 -3.08 17.95 27.42
C ALA A 153 -2.13 17.34 28.47
N ASP A 154 -2.18 17.80 29.72
CA ASP A 154 -1.36 17.29 30.82
C ASP A 154 -1.73 15.86 31.23
N GLU A 155 -3.02 15.50 31.21
CA GLU A 155 -3.46 14.12 31.41
C GLU A 155 -2.88 13.18 30.34
N ILE A 156 -2.98 13.57 29.06
CA ILE A 156 -2.43 12.79 27.95
C ILE A 156 -0.91 12.66 28.06
N ARG A 157 -0.20 13.74 28.42
CA ARG A 157 1.25 13.71 28.68
C ARG A 157 1.58 12.71 29.77
N PHE A 158 0.90 12.78 30.90
CA PHE A 158 1.15 11.92 32.05
C PHE A 158 0.90 10.44 31.72
N GLU A 159 -0.23 10.09 31.10
CA GLU A 159 -0.50 8.72 30.68
C GLU A 159 0.54 8.22 29.65
N THR A 160 0.92 9.07 28.69
CA THR A 160 1.92 8.74 27.66
C THR A 160 3.29 8.47 28.27
N VAL A 161 3.76 9.33 29.18
CA VAL A 161 5.04 9.15 29.89
C VAL A 161 5.04 7.86 30.72
N ASN A 162 3.94 7.54 31.40
CA ASN A 162 3.82 6.30 32.17
C ASN A 162 3.89 5.04 31.27
N ILE A 163 3.29 5.10 30.09
CA ILE A 163 3.39 4.02 29.09
C ILE A 163 4.85 3.89 28.63
N LEU A 164 5.50 5.00 28.28
CA LEU A 164 6.88 5.01 27.78
C LEU A 164 7.89 4.54 28.83
N ARG A 165 7.72 4.90 30.11
CA ARG A 165 8.57 4.45 31.23
C ARG A 165 8.59 2.92 31.39
N THR A 166 7.48 2.26 31.04
CA THR A 166 7.34 0.79 31.12
C THR A 166 7.51 0.10 29.77
N ALA A 167 7.77 0.88 28.71
CA ALA A 167 7.87 0.35 27.36
C ALA A 167 9.13 -0.50 27.18
N LYS A 168 8.99 -1.57 26.40
CA LYS A 168 10.10 -2.44 26.02
C LYS A 168 10.22 -2.45 24.50
N ALA A 169 11.45 -2.58 24.02
CA ALA A 169 11.70 -2.76 22.60
C ALA A 169 10.95 -4.01 22.09
N PRO A 170 10.32 -3.93 20.90
CA PRO A 170 9.66 -5.08 20.31
C PRO A 170 10.68 -6.16 19.96
N LYS A 171 10.24 -7.43 19.97
CA LYS A 171 11.10 -8.54 19.54
C LYS A 171 11.45 -8.37 18.07
N SER A 172 12.70 -8.72 17.71
CA SER A 172 13.13 -8.63 16.32
C SER A 172 12.27 -9.51 15.42
N ASN A 173 11.83 -8.95 14.31
CA ASN A 173 11.10 -9.67 13.25
C ASN A 173 12.00 -10.19 12.12
N LEU A 174 13.33 -10.09 12.31
CA LEU A 174 14.35 -10.73 11.49
C LEU A 174 15.15 -11.72 12.34
N SER A 175 15.59 -12.80 11.72
CA SER A 175 16.56 -13.75 12.29
C SER A 175 17.97 -13.14 12.40
N ARG A 176 18.87 -13.80 13.13
CA ARG A 176 20.25 -13.35 13.28
C ARG A 176 20.97 -13.36 11.93
N GLU A 177 20.70 -14.40 11.14
CA GLU A 177 21.25 -14.65 9.83
C GLU A 177 20.75 -13.60 8.82
N GLU A 178 19.45 -13.24 8.87
CA GLU A 178 18.90 -12.14 8.06
C GLU A 178 19.47 -10.77 8.45
N HIS A 179 19.76 -10.52 9.73
CA HIS A 179 20.46 -9.29 10.14
C HIS A 179 21.89 -9.24 9.61
N GLN A 180 22.57 -10.37 9.59
CA GLN A 180 23.92 -10.46 9.02
C GLN A 180 23.88 -10.26 7.51
N ALA A 181 22.95 -10.92 6.81
CA ALA A 181 22.70 -10.73 5.38
C ALA A 181 22.42 -9.26 5.03
N LEU A 182 21.56 -8.57 5.80
CA LEU A 182 21.27 -7.15 5.58
C LEU A 182 22.53 -6.29 5.69
N LYS A 183 23.39 -6.56 6.68
CA LYS A 183 24.66 -5.85 6.84
C LYS A 183 25.63 -6.14 5.71
N SER A 184 25.76 -7.41 5.30
CA SER A 184 26.65 -7.81 4.21
C SER A 184 26.24 -7.16 2.89
N LEU A 185 24.96 -7.25 2.52
CA LEU A 185 24.42 -6.62 1.31
C LEU A 185 24.59 -5.10 1.31
N ASN A 186 24.41 -4.44 2.46
CA ASN A 186 24.56 -2.99 2.57
C ASN A 186 26.03 -2.52 2.58
N ALA A 187 26.97 -3.41 2.93
CA ALA A 187 28.40 -3.11 2.91
C ALA A 187 29.02 -3.27 1.51
N ASP A 188 28.40 -4.09 0.66
CA ASP A 188 28.83 -4.35 -0.71
C ASP A 188 28.47 -3.19 -1.64
N LYS A 189 29.49 -2.44 -2.07
CA LYS A 189 29.32 -1.26 -2.95
C LYS A 189 29.20 -1.63 -4.43
N ASP A 190 29.51 -2.87 -4.80
CA ASP A 190 29.46 -3.33 -6.19
C ASP A 190 28.04 -3.70 -6.62
N ILE A 191 27.11 -3.77 -5.67
CA ILE A 191 25.72 -4.14 -5.92
C ILE A 191 24.76 -3.03 -5.50
N LEU A 192 23.61 -3.01 -6.17
CA LEU A 192 22.45 -2.20 -5.82
C LEU A 192 21.25 -3.12 -5.64
N VAL A 193 20.51 -2.89 -4.55
CA VAL A 193 19.24 -3.55 -4.27
C VAL A 193 18.11 -2.59 -4.61
N LEU A 194 17.36 -2.89 -5.67
CA LEU A 194 16.35 -2.00 -6.26
C LEU A 194 14.99 -2.69 -6.31
N PRO A 195 13.87 -1.96 -6.18
CA PRO A 195 12.57 -2.50 -6.54
C PRO A 195 12.45 -2.63 -8.07
N ALA A 196 11.87 -3.73 -8.54
CA ALA A 196 11.53 -3.88 -9.95
C ALA A 196 10.42 -2.89 -10.36
N ASP A 197 10.44 -2.50 -11.63
CA ASP A 197 9.45 -1.63 -12.25
C ASP A 197 8.01 -2.18 -12.18
N LYS A 198 7.86 -3.51 -12.32
CA LYS A 198 6.59 -4.23 -12.26
C LYS A 198 6.74 -5.50 -11.44
N GLY A 199 5.62 -5.95 -10.87
CA GLY A 199 5.54 -7.25 -10.17
C GLY A 199 5.96 -7.24 -8.70
N ASN A 200 6.44 -6.11 -8.17
CA ASN A 200 6.94 -6.00 -6.79
C ASN A 200 7.99 -7.10 -6.52
N ALA A 201 9.00 -7.24 -7.38
CA ALA A 201 10.17 -8.06 -7.12
C ALA A 201 11.32 -7.20 -6.56
N THR A 202 12.28 -7.82 -5.90
CA THR A 202 13.55 -7.19 -5.49
C THR A 202 14.63 -7.57 -6.49
N VAL A 203 15.35 -6.60 -7.04
CA VAL A 203 16.40 -6.80 -8.04
C VAL A 203 17.74 -6.51 -7.39
N VAL A 204 18.70 -7.43 -7.54
CA VAL A 204 20.11 -7.19 -7.20
C VAL A 204 20.84 -6.99 -8.53
N MET A 205 21.43 -5.82 -8.73
CA MET A 205 22.12 -5.44 -9.98
C MET A 205 23.52 -4.92 -9.66
N LYS A 206 24.49 -5.06 -10.58
CA LYS A 206 25.80 -4.45 -10.40
C LYS A 206 25.68 -2.92 -10.44
N SER A 207 26.40 -2.24 -9.55
CA SER A 207 26.42 -0.78 -9.49
C SER A 207 26.88 -0.14 -10.81
N GLU A 208 27.86 -0.75 -11.47
CA GLU A 208 28.39 -0.28 -12.76
C GLU A 208 27.37 -0.44 -13.89
N ASP A 209 26.75 -1.62 -14.02
CA ASP A 209 25.71 -1.86 -15.03
C ASP A 209 24.53 -0.91 -14.87
N TYR A 210 24.13 -0.63 -13.64
CA TYR A 210 23.08 0.33 -13.36
C TYR A 210 23.49 1.74 -13.79
N ARG A 211 24.72 2.15 -13.49
CA ARG A 211 25.26 3.46 -13.87
C ARG A 211 25.30 3.62 -15.39
N SER A 212 25.88 2.66 -16.10
CA SER A 212 25.93 2.64 -17.57
C SER A 212 24.53 2.73 -18.17
N LYS A 213 23.55 1.96 -17.66
CA LYS A 213 22.15 2.04 -18.13
C LYS A 213 21.50 3.40 -17.89
N ILE A 214 21.85 4.12 -16.82
CA ILE A 214 21.36 5.50 -16.62
C ILE A 214 22.06 6.45 -17.59
N GLU A 215 23.37 6.31 -17.81
CA GLU A 215 24.12 7.13 -18.76
C GLU A 215 23.58 6.95 -20.20
N ASP A 216 23.22 5.73 -20.60
CA ASP A 216 22.54 5.45 -21.87
C ASP A 216 21.18 6.17 -21.99
N LEU A 217 20.44 6.29 -20.88
CA LEU A 217 19.16 7.02 -20.84
C LEU A 217 19.34 8.53 -20.91
N LEU A 218 20.52 9.05 -20.56
CA LEU A 218 20.84 10.48 -20.59
C LEU A 218 21.29 10.97 -21.96
N GLU A 219 20.83 10.30 -23.02
CA GLU A 219 21.16 10.61 -24.41
C GLU A 219 20.89 12.10 -24.75
N PRO A 220 21.80 12.78 -25.49
CA PRO A 220 21.75 14.23 -25.70
C PRO A 220 20.49 14.79 -26.37
N GLN A 221 19.66 13.94 -27.00
CA GLN A 221 18.43 14.39 -27.66
C GLN A 221 17.33 14.80 -26.67
N THR A 222 17.25 14.16 -25.50
CA THR A 222 16.20 14.42 -24.50
C THR A 222 16.72 15.18 -23.29
N TYR A 223 17.99 14.99 -22.94
CA TYR A 223 18.60 15.57 -21.76
C TYR A 223 19.83 16.39 -22.10
N LYS A 224 19.90 17.59 -21.51
CA LYS A 224 20.99 18.53 -21.69
C LYS A 224 21.77 18.69 -20.40
N LEU A 225 23.08 18.42 -20.47
CA LEU A 225 23.99 18.67 -19.35
C LEU A 225 24.10 20.17 -19.07
N LEU A 226 23.93 20.55 -17.81
CA LEU A 226 24.04 21.93 -17.33
C LEU A 226 25.41 22.19 -16.69
N LYS A 227 25.95 23.39 -16.94
CA LYS A 227 27.26 23.81 -16.41
C LYS A 227 27.24 24.12 -14.90
N LYS A 228 26.07 24.39 -14.33
CA LYS A 228 25.89 24.80 -12.92
C LYS A 228 24.51 24.44 -12.42
N ASP A 229 24.37 24.39 -11.10
CA ASP A 229 23.09 24.17 -10.43
C ASP A 229 22.07 25.28 -10.77
N PRO A 230 20.93 24.96 -11.42
CA PRO A 230 19.91 25.94 -11.75
C PRO A 230 18.92 26.20 -10.60
N THR A 231 19.01 25.48 -9.47
CA THR A 231 18.00 25.49 -8.39
C THR A 231 17.66 26.90 -7.93
N ALA A 232 18.67 27.70 -7.57
CA ALA A 232 18.45 29.06 -7.08
C ALA A 232 17.81 29.98 -8.13
N LEU A 233 18.14 29.80 -9.41
CA LEU A 233 17.53 30.56 -10.50
C LEU A 233 16.05 30.21 -10.66
N ILE A 234 15.73 28.92 -10.66
CA ILE A 234 14.35 28.43 -10.81
C ILE A 234 13.51 28.84 -9.59
N VAL A 235 14.04 28.76 -8.37
CA VAL A 235 13.38 29.25 -7.15
C VAL A 235 13.04 30.74 -7.27
N ARG A 236 14.02 31.58 -7.64
CA ARG A 236 13.81 33.02 -7.80
C ARG A 236 12.75 33.32 -8.85
N ASN A 237 12.83 32.66 -10.02
CA ASN A 237 11.86 32.89 -11.09
C ASN A 237 10.46 32.42 -10.70
N THR A 238 10.33 31.21 -10.16
CA THR A 238 9.05 30.63 -9.73
C THR A 238 8.39 31.50 -8.65
N ASN A 239 9.15 31.90 -7.62
CA ASN A 239 8.63 32.74 -6.54
C ASN A 239 8.23 34.14 -7.05
N ARG A 240 8.97 34.72 -7.99
CA ARG A 240 8.61 36.00 -8.63
C ARG A 240 7.28 35.88 -9.36
N LEU A 241 7.09 34.83 -10.16
CA LEU A 241 5.85 34.59 -10.89
C LEU A 241 4.67 34.34 -9.97
N ILE A 242 4.85 33.54 -8.91
CA ILE A 242 3.80 33.32 -7.90
C ILE A 242 3.38 34.65 -7.26
N LYS A 243 4.34 35.50 -6.88
CA LYS A 243 4.05 36.82 -6.28
C LYS A 243 3.28 37.73 -7.23
N ALA A 244 3.66 37.75 -8.50
CA ALA A 244 3.03 38.57 -9.54
C ALA A 244 1.66 38.04 -10.01
N SER A 245 1.33 36.78 -9.74
CA SER A 245 0.07 36.18 -10.16
C SER A 245 -1.15 36.72 -9.40
N SER A 246 -2.32 36.52 -10.00
CA SER A 246 -3.66 36.81 -9.45
C SER A 246 -4.10 35.88 -8.32
N LEU A 247 -3.24 34.94 -7.89
CA LEU A 247 -3.58 33.98 -6.83
C LEU A 247 -3.84 34.68 -5.48
N PRO A 248 -4.68 34.10 -4.60
CA PRO A 248 -4.87 34.62 -3.25
C PRO A 248 -3.57 34.59 -2.42
N GLU A 249 -3.34 35.61 -1.57
CA GLU A 249 -2.08 35.75 -0.82
C GLU A 249 -1.80 34.57 0.13
N HIS A 250 -2.85 34.07 0.79
CA HIS A 250 -2.75 32.90 1.67
C HIS A 250 -2.34 31.61 0.94
N LEU A 251 -2.55 31.56 -0.38
CA LEU A 251 -2.14 30.45 -1.22
C LEU A 251 -0.70 30.66 -1.69
N LYS A 252 -0.34 31.88 -2.11
CA LYS A 252 1.03 32.22 -2.52
C LYS A 252 2.07 31.81 -1.48
N SER A 253 1.80 32.08 -0.20
CA SER A 253 2.69 31.70 0.91
C SER A 253 2.89 30.18 1.05
N LYS A 254 1.91 29.36 0.66
CA LYS A 254 2.01 27.89 0.66
C LYS A 254 2.73 27.33 -0.58
N LEU A 255 2.71 28.08 -1.69
CA LEU A 255 3.32 27.64 -2.96
C LEU A 255 4.81 27.99 -3.03
N ILE A 256 5.22 29.08 -2.39
CA ILE A 256 6.61 29.52 -2.33
C ILE A 256 7.46 28.48 -1.59
N ASN A 257 8.55 28.07 -2.23
CA ASN A 257 9.53 27.15 -1.65
C ASN A 257 10.93 27.77 -1.72
N SER A 258 11.37 28.41 -0.64
CA SER A 258 12.67 29.11 -0.58
C SER A 258 13.84 28.18 -0.28
N GLU A 259 13.59 27.01 0.33
CA GLU A 259 14.61 26.03 0.74
C GLU A 259 14.63 24.80 -0.19
N ALA A 260 14.25 25.02 -1.44
CA ALA A 260 14.09 23.95 -2.42
C ALA A 260 15.40 23.18 -2.66
N GLN A 261 15.26 21.88 -2.87
CA GLN A 261 16.37 20.98 -3.22
C GLN A 261 16.27 20.55 -4.68
N PRO A 262 17.41 20.26 -5.35
CA PRO A 262 17.37 19.75 -6.70
C PRO A 262 16.66 18.38 -6.75
N PRO A 263 15.78 18.13 -7.74
CA PRO A 263 15.22 16.81 -7.97
C PRO A 263 16.33 15.79 -8.21
N ARG A 264 16.07 14.50 -7.95
CA ARG A 264 17.07 13.43 -8.16
C ARG A 264 16.56 12.37 -9.12
N LEU A 265 17.40 11.93 -10.04
CA LEU A 265 17.09 10.83 -10.94
C LEU A 265 17.42 9.47 -10.30
N TYR A 266 16.54 8.50 -10.51
CA TYR A 266 16.82 7.08 -10.29
C TYR A 266 16.07 6.22 -11.32
N GLY A 267 16.51 4.97 -11.49
CA GLY A 267 15.98 4.04 -12.46
C GLY A 267 15.35 2.82 -11.79
N LEU A 268 14.21 2.35 -12.32
CA LEU A 268 13.59 1.09 -11.91
C LEU A 268 13.84 0.00 -12.96
N PRO A 269 14.42 -1.16 -12.61
CA PRO A 269 14.67 -2.23 -13.57
C PRO A 269 13.39 -2.82 -14.18
N LYS A 270 13.28 -2.77 -15.51
CA LYS A 270 12.18 -3.39 -16.27
C LYS A 270 12.50 -4.86 -16.56
N ILE A 271 12.45 -5.70 -15.52
CA ILE A 271 12.78 -7.14 -15.58
C ILE A 271 11.94 -7.97 -16.57
N HIS A 272 10.88 -7.42 -17.14
CA HIS A 272 10.03 -8.04 -18.15
C HIS A 272 10.47 -7.75 -19.60
N LYS A 273 11.52 -6.96 -19.79
CA LYS A 273 12.07 -6.63 -21.10
C LYS A 273 13.46 -7.22 -21.25
N ALA A 274 13.81 -7.63 -22.47
CA ALA A 274 15.17 -8.02 -22.81
C ALA A 274 16.16 -6.91 -22.42
N SER A 275 17.39 -7.29 -22.05
CA SER A 275 18.46 -6.41 -21.51
C SER A 275 18.14 -5.65 -20.20
N VAL A 276 16.94 -5.81 -19.63
CA VAL A 276 16.50 -5.18 -18.38
C VAL A 276 16.80 -3.66 -18.37
N PRO A 277 16.23 -2.88 -19.30
CA PRO A 277 16.38 -1.42 -19.31
C PRO A 277 15.77 -0.79 -18.05
N LEU A 278 16.19 0.42 -17.72
CA LEU A 278 15.66 1.16 -16.58
C LEU A 278 14.45 2.02 -16.97
N ARG A 279 13.50 2.22 -16.05
CA ARG A 279 12.51 3.31 -16.13
C ARG A 279 13.06 4.51 -15.35
N PRO A 280 13.38 5.64 -16.00
CA PRO A 280 13.84 6.84 -15.29
C PRO A 280 12.68 7.45 -14.48
N ILE A 281 12.96 7.83 -13.22
CA ILE A 281 12.05 8.54 -12.33
C ILE A 281 12.79 9.73 -11.70
N VAL A 282 12.17 10.90 -11.79
CA VAL A 282 12.65 12.12 -11.13
C VAL A 282 11.91 12.30 -9.81
N SER A 283 12.64 12.16 -8.70
CA SER A 283 12.12 12.46 -7.37
C SER A 283 11.97 13.97 -7.18
N ALA A 284 10.78 14.49 -7.46
CA ALA A 284 10.44 15.91 -7.37
C ALA A 284 10.05 16.47 -5.98
N PRO A 285 9.71 15.69 -4.92
CA PRO A 285 9.39 16.28 -3.62
C PRO A 285 10.50 17.19 -3.08
N GLY A 286 10.13 18.38 -2.62
CA GLY A 286 11.06 19.41 -2.15
C GLY A 286 11.68 20.28 -3.24
N SER A 287 11.40 20.00 -4.52
CA SER A 287 11.91 20.82 -5.64
C SER A 287 11.23 22.18 -5.77
N PRO A 288 11.82 23.12 -6.53
CA PRO A 288 11.34 24.50 -6.62
C PRO A 288 9.87 24.62 -7.08
N THR A 289 9.44 23.76 -7.99
CA THR A 289 8.11 23.84 -8.61
C THR A 289 7.11 22.83 -8.03
N TYR A 290 7.50 21.97 -7.09
CA TYR A 290 6.67 20.84 -6.62
C TYR A 290 5.28 21.25 -6.09
N ASN A 291 5.24 22.23 -5.17
CA ASN A 291 3.97 22.67 -4.57
C ASN A 291 3.10 23.40 -5.59
N LEU A 292 3.73 24.22 -6.45
CA LEU A 292 3.05 24.88 -7.56
C LEU A 292 2.44 23.85 -8.53
N ALA A 293 3.20 22.84 -8.94
CA ALA A 293 2.75 21.76 -9.81
C ALA A 293 1.52 21.02 -9.25
N LYS A 294 1.51 20.73 -7.94
CA LYS A 294 0.33 20.13 -7.26
C LYS A 294 -0.89 21.04 -7.30
N TYR A 295 -0.70 22.33 -7.08
CA TYR A 295 -1.79 23.30 -7.15
C TYR A 295 -2.34 23.43 -8.57
N LEU A 296 -1.45 23.59 -9.57
CA LEU A 296 -1.85 23.69 -10.97
C LEU A 296 -2.58 22.44 -11.48
N THR A 297 -2.16 21.26 -11.01
CA THR A 297 -2.90 20.01 -11.25
C THR A 297 -4.34 20.09 -10.76
N THR A 298 -4.56 20.71 -9.59
CA THR A 298 -5.90 20.81 -8.99
C THR A 298 -6.83 21.70 -9.82
N ILE A 299 -6.32 22.79 -10.41
CA ILE A 299 -7.13 23.70 -11.23
C ILE A 299 -7.31 23.21 -12.67
N LEU A 300 -6.41 22.38 -13.19
CA LEU A 300 -6.55 21.76 -14.51
C LEU A 300 -7.47 20.54 -14.48
N GLN A 301 -7.55 19.81 -13.35
CA GLN A 301 -8.30 18.55 -13.24
C GLN A 301 -9.76 18.63 -13.72
N PRO A 302 -10.54 19.69 -13.45
CA PRO A 302 -11.92 19.79 -13.92
C PRO A 302 -12.07 19.91 -15.45
N LYS A 303 -10.99 20.24 -16.17
CA LYS A 303 -10.99 20.39 -17.64
C LYS A 303 -10.57 19.11 -18.37
N VAL A 304 -10.16 18.07 -17.64
CA VAL A 304 -9.63 16.81 -18.18
C VAL A 304 -10.57 15.66 -17.81
N GLY A 305 -10.76 14.71 -18.71
CA GLY A 305 -11.56 13.51 -18.51
C GLY A 305 -13.04 13.70 -18.73
N ASN A 306 -13.41 14.73 -19.51
CA ASN A 306 -14.80 15.05 -19.85
C ASN A 306 -15.27 14.39 -21.16
N THR A 307 -14.41 13.61 -21.82
CA THR A 307 -14.71 12.92 -23.07
C THR A 307 -15.39 11.57 -22.81
N ASN A 308 -16.16 11.08 -23.79
CA ASN A 308 -16.74 9.73 -23.73
C ASN A 308 -15.67 8.62 -23.73
N SER A 309 -14.47 8.92 -24.24
CA SER A 309 -13.34 8.01 -24.26
C SER A 309 -12.66 7.84 -22.90
N TYR A 310 -12.87 8.77 -21.95
CA TYR A 310 -12.14 8.76 -20.69
C TYR A 310 -12.50 7.55 -19.80
N VAL A 311 -11.46 6.85 -19.34
CA VAL A 311 -11.53 5.84 -18.28
C VAL A 311 -10.83 6.38 -17.04
N LYS A 312 -11.52 6.29 -15.91
CA LYS A 312 -11.03 6.80 -14.62
C LYS A 312 -10.19 5.77 -13.86
N ASP A 313 -10.65 4.53 -13.88
CA ASP A 313 -10.05 3.38 -13.21
C ASP A 313 -10.70 2.09 -13.74
N SER A 314 -10.20 0.94 -13.30
CA SER A 314 -10.69 -0.38 -13.69
C SER A 314 -12.17 -0.61 -13.34
N THR A 315 -12.71 0.06 -12.32
CA THR A 315 -14.14 -0.07 -11.94
C THR A 315 -15.00 0.67 -12.96
N HIS A 316 -14.60 1.90 -13.33
CA HIS A 316 -15.27 2.65 -14.40
C HIS A 316 -15.21 1.90 -15.74
N PHE A 317 -14.07 1.29 -16.05
CA PHE A 317 -13.92 0.47 -17.25
C PHE A 317 -14.89 -0.72 -17.27
N VAL A 318 -14.95 -1.51 -16.19
CA VAL A 318 -15.87 -2.65 -16.08
C VAL A 318 -17.34 -2.22 -16.20
N GLN A 319 -17.70 -1.04 -15.72
CA GLN A 319 -19.05 -0.49 -15.92
C GLN A 319 -19.33 -0.25 -17.40
N LYS A 320 -18.40 0.39 -18.11
CA LYS A 320 -18.50 0.64 -19.56
C LYS A 320 -18.55 -0.65 -20.40
N LEU A 321 -17.88 -1.72 -19.96
CA LEU A 321 -17.90 -3.01 -20.68
C LEU A 321 -19.30 -3.63 -20.78
N LYS A 322 -20.20 -3.35 -19.83
CA LYS A 322 -21.54 -3.94 -19.79
C LYS A 322 -22.42 -3.54 -20.99
N ASP A 323 -22.15 -2.37 -21.56
CA ASP A 323 -22.93 -1.82 -22.66
C ASP A 323 -22.36 -2.23 -24.02
N ILE A 324 -21.24 -2.95 -24.05
CA ILE A 324 -20.59 -3.40 -25.28
C ILE A 324 -21.17 -4.76 -25.70
N LYS A 325 -21.59 -4.83 -26.96
CA LYS A 325 -21.86 -6.08 -27.67
C LYS A 325 -20.88 -6.24 -28.81
N LEU A 326 -20.30 -7.43 -28.94
CA LEU A 326 -19.33 -7.77 -29.97
C LEU A 326 -19.98 -8.61 -31.06
N GLU A 327 -19.71 -8.23 -32.30
CA GLU A 327 -19.96 -9.10 -33.45
C GLU A 327 -18.80 -10.11 -33.63
N PRO A 328 -19.04 -11.25 -34.31
CA PRO A 328 -17.98 -12.24 -34.55
C PRO A 328 -16.77 -11.71 -35.30
N SER A 329 -16.95 -10.69 -36.15
CA SER A 329 -15.89 -10.03 -36.92
C SER A 329 -15.21 -8.87 -36.19
N ASP A 330 -15.75 -8.43 -35.05
CA ASP A 330 -15.13 -7.37 -34.26
C ASP A 330 -13.81 -7.88 -33.69
N ILE A 331 -12.86 -6.98 -33.46
CA ILE A 331 -11.54 -7.29 -32.89
C ILE A 331 -11.35 -6.41 -31.67
N MET A 332 -11.02 -7.01 -30.53
CA MET A 332 -10.55 -6.27 -29.37
C MET A 332 -9.07 -5.94 -29.54
N VAL A 333 -8.72 -4.66 -29.37
CA VAL A 333 -7.39 -4.13 -29.61
C VAL A 333 -6.97 -3.24 -28.46
N SER A 334 -5.73 -3.35 -28.03
CA SER A 334 -5.09 -2.39 -27.15
C SER A 334 -4.08 -1.56 -27.94
N PHE A 335 -4.17 -0.24 -27.81
CA PHE A 335 -3.12 0.67 -28.29
C PHE A 335 -2.37 1.25 -27.09
N ASP A 336 -1.04 1.28 -27.15
CA ASP A 336 -0.17 1.86 -26.11
C ASP A 336 0.68 2.99 -26.70
N VAL A 337 0.69 4.15 -26.05
CA VAL A 337 1.50 5.30 -26.48
C VAL A 337 2.96 5.09 -26.09
N VAL A 338 3.84 5.08 -27.09
CA VAL A 338 5.28 4.87 -26.91
C VAL A 338 5.90 6.03 -26.13
N SER A 339 6.30 5.76 -24.89
CA SER A 339 7.05 6.69 -24.04
C SER A 339 6.35 8.05 -23.87
N LEU A 340 5.03 8.03 -23.64
CA LEU A 340 4.15 9.20 -23.58
C LEU A 340 4.81 10.43 -22.92
N PHE A 341 5.23 10.31 -21.66
CA PHE A 341 5.75 11.47 -20.90
C PHE A 341 6.95 12.16 -21.54
N THR A 342 7.90 11.43 -22.13
CA THR A 342 9.07 12.03 -22.80
C THR A 342 8.75 12.56 -24.21
N ARG A 343 7.55 12.32 -24.72
CA ARG A 343 7.14 12.64 -26.10
C ARG A 343 6.01 13.67 -26.19
N VAL A 344 5.38 14.05 -25.07
CA VAL A 344 4.33 15.10 -25.05
C VAL A 344 4.91 16.41 -25.60
N PRO A 345 4.35 16.97 -26.69
CA PRO A 345 4.80 18.25 -27.23
C PRO A 345 4.49 19.41 -26.28
N LEU A 346 5.51 20.02 -25.68
CA LEU A 346 5.34 21.11 -24.72
C LEU A 346 4.74 22.37 -25.38
N GLY A 347 5.12 22.68 -26.62
CA GLY A 347 4.61 23.84 -27.35
C GLY A 347 3.09 23.79 -27.52
N GLU A 348 2.59 22.71 -28.14
CA GLU A 348 1.16 22.48 -28.33
C GLU A 348 0.41 22.42 -26.99
N SER A 349 0.98 21.75 -25.99
CA SER A 349 0.39 21.71 -24.64
C SER A 349 0.27 23.10 -24.02
N MET A 350 1.27 23.96 -24.21
CA MET A 350 1.25 25.33 -23.71
C MET A 350 0.21 26.20 -24.43
N ASP A 351 -0.03 25.97 -25.71
CA ASP A 351 -1.05 26.71 -26.46
C ASP A 351 -2.46 26.35 -25.96
N LEU A 352 -2.73 25.06 -25.72
CA LEU A 352 -3.98 24.62 -25.08
C LEU A 352 -4.18 25.21 -23.67
N ILE A 353 -3.09 25.38 -22.90
CA ILE A 353 -3.15 26.01 -21.57
C ILE A 353 -3.49 27.49 -21.68
N LYS A 354 -2.89 28.22 -22.63
CA LYS A 354 -3.18 29.65 -22.85
C LYS A 354 -4.63 29.90 -23.26
N GLU A 355 -5.24 28.98 -24.00
CA GLU A 355 -6.67 29.03 -24.33
C GLU A 355 -7.56 28.81 -23.09
N SER A 356 -7.06 28.06 -22.11
CA SER A 356 -7.85 27.61 -20.95
C SER A 356 -7.69 28.45 -19.69
N PHE A 357 -6.63 29.26 -19.59
CA PHE A 357 -6.24 29.98 -18.38
C PHE A 357 -5.76 31.41 -18.66
N PRO A 358 -5.93 32.34 -17.69
CA PRO A 358 -5.36 33.67 -17.77
C PRO A 358 -3.83 33.66 -17.99
N PRO A 359 -3.25 34.69 -18.64
CA PRO A 359 -1.84 34.72 -19.00
C PRO A 359 -0.86 34.52 -17.81
N ASP A 360 -1.17 35.10 -16.66
CA ASP A 360 -0.35 34.96 -15.45
C ASP A 360 -0.35 33.53 -14.89
N ILE A 361 -1.48 32.82 -14.98
CA ILE A 361 -1.59 31.41 -14.60
C ILE A 361 -0.93 30.51 -15.64
N ALA A 362 -1.11 30.79 -16.94
CA ALA A 362 -0.42 30.06 -18.02
C ALA A 362 1.10 30.14 -17.87
N GLU A 363 1.63 31.28 -17.42
CA GLU A 363 3.05 31.44 -17.14
C GLU A 363 3.54 30.59 -15.94
N LEU A 364 2.67 30.34 -14.95
CA LEU A 364 2.95 29.38 -13.87
C LEU A 364 3.01 27.94 -14.37
N PHE A 365 2.18 27.56 -15.34
CA PHE A 365 2.30 26.26 -16.02
C PHE A 365 3.63 26.18 -16.78
N ARG A 366 3.98 27.22 -17.52
CA ARG A 366 5.23 27.27 -18.29
C ARG A 366 6.45 27.01 -17.42
N VAL A 367 6.60 27.71 -16.29
CA VAL A 367 7.75 27.51 -15.40
C VAL A 367 7.79 26.10 -14.79
N CYS A 368 6.63 25.49 -14.52
CA CYS A 368 6.56 24.10 -14.04
C CYS A 368 7.00 23.08 -15.11
N LEU A 369 6.69 23.33 -16.38
CA LEU A 369 6.98 22.41 -17.48
C LEU A 369 8.41 22.57 -17.99
N THR A 370 8.88 23.81 -18.17
CA THR A 370 10.22 24.11 -18.68
C THR A 370 11.28 24.13 -17.57
N GLY A 371 10.90 24.23 -16.29
CA GLY A 371 11.81 24.16 -15.15
C GLY A 371 12.20 22.73 -14.74
N SER A 372 12.18 21.80 -15.69
CA SER A 372 12.40 20.37 -15.47
C SER A 372 13.88 20.03 -15.51
N TYR A 373 14.49 19.78 -14.35
CA TYR A 373 15.90 19.38 -14.22
C TYR A 373 16.07 18.35 -13.10
N PHE A 374 17.22 17.69 -13.05
CA PHE A 374 17.55 16.77 -11.96
C PHE A 374 19.06 16.63 -11.77
N LEU A 375 19.43 16.21 -10.56
CA LEU A 375 20.78 15.82 -10.17
C LEU A 375 20.97 14.32 -10.40
N TRP A 376 22.02 13.97 -11.12
CA TRP A 376 22.52 12.60 -11.28
C TRP A 376 24.04 12.59 -11.19
N ASN A 377 24.57 11.79 -10.27
CA ASN A 377 26.01 11.58 -10.10
C ASN A 377 26.84 12.90 -10.07
N GLY A 378 26.39 13.88 -9.28
CA GLY A 378 27.04 15.18 -9.13
C GLY A 378 26.81 16.17 -10.29
N ASN A 379 26.15 15.75 -11.37
CA ASN A 379 25.87 16.55 -12.54
C ASN A 379 24.39 16.93 -12.65
N TYR A 380 24.10 18.10 -13.23
CA TYR A 380 22.75 18.59 -13.41
C TYR A 380 22.33 18.44 -14.87
N TYR A 381 21.14 17.90 -15.09
CA TYR A 381 20.58 17.69 -16.43
C TYR A 381 19.23 18.39 -16.53
N GLU A 382 19.01 19.09 -17.63
CA GLU A 382 17.72 19.67 -18.01
C GLU A 382 17.03 18.73 -18.99
N GLN A 383 15.74 18.46 -18.77
CA GLN A 383 14.91 17.76 -19.74
C GLN A 383 14.36 18.78 -20.72
N THR A 384 14.73 18.67 -22.00
CA THR A 384 14.37 19.66 -23.02
C THR A 384 13.05 19.34 -23.72
N GLU A 385 12.66 18.06 -23.74
CA GLU A 385 11.47 17.56 -24.42
C GLU A 385 10.58 16.73 -23.48
N GLY A 386 9.27 16.77 -23.72
CA GLY A 386 8.30 16.08 -22.88
C GLY A 386 8.16 16.67 -21.47
N VAL A 387 7.48 15.91 -20.62
CA VAL A 387 7.23 16.23 -19.21
C VAL A 387 7.98 15.27 -18.28
N ALA A 388 8.47 15.77 -17.16
CA ALA A 388 9.29 14.99 -16.25
C ALA A 388 8.49 13.87 -15.57
N MET A 389 8.92 12.62 -15.72
CA MET A 389 8.35 11.48 -14.99
C MET A 389 8.60 11.64 -13.49
N GLY A 390 7.55 11.89 -12.71
CA GLY A 390 7.63 12.13 -11.26
C GLY A 390 7.26 13.55 -10.82
N SER A 391 7.09 14.48 -11.77
CA SER A 391 6.44 15.76 -11.47
C SER A 391 4.93 15.57 -11.31
N PRO A 392 4.28 16.20 -10.30
CA PRO A 392 2.84 16.07 -10.07
C PRO A 392 1.97 16.50 -11.26
N ILE A 393 2.46 17.42 -12.08
CA ILE A 393 1.70 18.00 -13.20
C ILE A 393 1.77 17.17 -14.48
N SER A 394 2.75 16.27 -14.60
CA SER A 394 3.00 15.53 -15.85
C SER A 394 1.82 14.63 -16.27
N PRO A 395 1.19 13.83 -15.38
CA PRO A 395 0.06 12.98 -15.75
C PRO A 395 -1.12 13.75 -16.32
N ILE A 396 -1.44 14.90 -15.72
CA ILE A 396 -2.59 15.67 -16.13
C ILE A 396 -2.35 16.42 -17.44
N ILE A 397 -1.12 16.92 -17.66
CA ILE A 397 -0.75 17.58 -18.92
C ILE A 397 -0.74 16.58 -20.07
N ALA A 398 -0.19 15.39 -19.83
CA ALA A 398 -0.23 14.32 -20.82
C ALA A 398 -1.68 13.97 -21.19
N ASN A 399 -2.57 13.78 -20.21
CA ASN A 399 -3.99 13.53 -20.49
C ASN A 399 -4.68 14.68 -21.23
N PHE A 400 -4.44 15.92 -20.81
CA PHE A 400 -5.04 17.10 -21.41
C PHE A 400 -4.67 17.24 -22.89
N PHE A 401 -3.40 17.03 -23.22
CA PHE A 401 -2.93 16.99 -24.60
C PHE A 401 -3.51 15.80 -25.37
N MET A 402 -3.49 14.59 -24.77
CA MET A 402 -3.97 13.37 -25.44
C MET A 402 -5.45 13.44 -25.79
N GLU A 403 -6.30 14.08 -24.98
CA GLU A 403 -7.72 14.26 -25.33
C GLU A 403 -7.90 15.02 -26.65
N ARG A 404 -7.16 16.11 -26.85
CA ARG A 404 -7.19 16.89 -28.10
C ARG A 404 -6.60 16.13 -29.27
N PHE A 405 -5.50 15.41 -29.03
CA PHE A 405 -4.89 14.56 -30.05
C PHE A 405 -5.89 13.50 -30.55
N GLU A 406 -6.58 12.82 -29.63
CA GLU A 406 -7.53 11.75 -29.95
C GLU A 406 -8.76 12.27 -30.69
N GLU A 407 -9.33 13.40 -30.25
CA GLU A 407 -10.46 14.04 -30.94
C GLU A 407 -10.12 14.24 -32.41
N LYS A 408 -8.98 14.88 -32.70
CA LYS A 408 -8.51 15.10 -34.08
C LYS A 408 -8.25 13.80 -34.82
N ALA A 409 -7.60 12.83 -34.18
CA ALA A 409 -7.26 11.55 -34.79
C ALA A 409 -8.52 10.74 -35.19
N LEU A 410 -9.52 10.71 -34.32
CA LEU A 410 -10.77 9.97 -34.54
C LEU A 410 -11.71 10.70 -35.51
N GLU A 411 -11.72 12.04 -35.50
CA GLU A 411 -12.50 12.83 -36.46
C GLU A 411 -12.00 12.68 -37.88
N SER A 412 -10.66 12.71 -38.06
CA SER A 412 -10.01 12.62 -39.38
C SER A 412 -9.89 11.20 -39.92
N SER A 413 -10.19 10.17 -39.12
CA SER A 413 -10.12 8.77 -39.58
C SER A 413 -11.28 8.42 -40.50
N VAL A 414 -10.97 7.76 -41.62
CA VAL A 414 -11.97 7.23 -42.57
C VAL A 414 -12.82 6.13 -41.91
N LEU A 415 -12.16 5.20 -41.22
CA LEU A 415 -12.80 4.11 -40.51
C LEU A 415 -12.70 4.36 -39.01
N LYS A 416 -13.84 4.29 -38.32
CA LYS A 416 -13.92 4.65 -36.89
C LYS A 416 -14.09 3.40 -36.03
N PRO A 417 -13.38 3.32 -34.89
CA PRO A 417 -13.63 2.26 -33.93
C PRO A 417 -15.04 2.38 -33.37
N ALA A 418 -15.65 1.25 -33.00
CA ALA A 418 -16.94 1.28 -32.32
C ALA A 418 -16.82 1.72 -30.86
N VAL A 419 -15.70 1.38 -30.23
CA VAL A 419 -15.36 1.76 -28.86
C VAL A 419 -13.94 2.26 -28.84
N TRP A 420 -13.71 3.38 -28.14
CA TRP A 420 -12.39 3.92 -27.87
C TRP A 420 -12.34 4.41 -26.42
N PHE A 421 -11.65 3.66 -25.56
CA PHE A 421 -11.56 3.93 -24.12
C PHE A 421 -10.10 4.07 -23.70
N ARG A 422 -9.69 5.24 -23.20
CA ARG A 422 -8.30 5.51 -22.80
C ARG A 422 -8.16 5.73 -21.31
N TYR A 423 -7.13 5.11 -20.75
CA TYR A 423 -6.57 5.41 -19.44
C TYR A 423 -5.11 5.82 -19.60
N VAL A 424 -4.83 7.12 -19.51
CA VAL A 424 -3.48 7.68 -19.66
C VAL A 424 -2.85 7.30 -21.00
N ASP A 425 -1.91 6.35 -21.04
CA ASP A 425 -1.18 5.86 -22.21
C ASP A 425 -1.80 4.61 -22.84
N ASP A 426 -2.59 3.85 -22.07
CA ASP A 426 -3.26 2.63 -22.52
C ASP A 426 -4.65 2.95 -23.09
N THR A 427 -4.97 2.41 -24.28
CA THR A 427 -6.30 2.49 -24.89
C THR A 427 -6.86 1.10 -25.17
N PHE A 428 -8.13 0.88 -24.84
CA PHE A 428 -8.94 -0.27 -25.23
C PHE A 428 -9.88 0.11 -26.36
N VAL A 429 -9.90 -0.71 -27.42
CA VAL A 429 -10.62 -0.44 -28.66
C VAL A 429 -11.39 -1.66 -29.12
N VAL A 430 -12.60 -1.45 -29.64
CA VAL A 430 -13.33 -2.44 -30.42
C VAL A 430 -13.35 -1.99 -31.88
N TRP A 431 -12.67 -2.76 -32.73
CA TRP A 431 -12.53 -2.48 -34.16
C TRP A 431 -13.47 -3.36 -34.98
N LYS A 432 -14.26 -2.76 -35.87
CA LYS A 432 -15.31 -3.47 -36.63
C LYS A 432 -14.98 -3.73 -38.11
N HIS A 433 -13.84 -3.25 -38.59
CA HIS A 433 -13.55 -3.16 -40.03
C HIS A 433 -12.58 -4.25 -40.52
N GLY A 434 -12.47 -5.35 -39.79
CA GLY A 434 -11.57 -6.46 -40.10
C GLY A 434 -10.09 -6.15 -39.78
N ARG A 435 -9.25 -7.19 -39.89
CA ARG A 435 -7.83 -7.11 -39.52
C ARG A 435 -7.00 -6.28 -40.49
N ASP A 436 -7.30 -6.35 -41.79
CA ASP A 436 -6.48 -5.72 -42.83
C ASP A 436 -6.48 -4.19 -42.72
N SER A 437 -7.63 -3.59 -42.39
CA SER A 437 -7.77 -2.13 -42.24
C SER A 437 -7.28 -1.60 -40.88
N LEU A 438 -6.99 -2.49 -39.93
CA LEU A 438 -6.57 -2.11 -38.59
C LEU A 438 -5.13 -1.58 -38.59
N ASP A 439 -4.26 -2.13 -39.43
CA ASP A 439 -2.90 -1.62 -39.60
C ASP A 439 -2.94 -0.22 -40.24
N ASP A 440 -3.82 0.03 -41.22
CA ASP A 440 -4.00 1.37 -41.80
C ASP A 440 -4.44 2.40 -40.74
N PHE A 441 -5.32 1.98 -39.84
CA PHE A 441 -5.74 2.84 -38.72
C PHE A 441 -4.58 3.13 -37.75
N LEU A 442 -3.72 2.15 -37.45
CA LEU A 442 -2.49 2.39 -36.68
C LEU A 442 -1.54 3.37 -37.39
N HIS A 443 -1.37 3.24 -38.71
CA HIS A 443 -0.58 4.17 -39.50
C HIS A 443 -1.16 5.59 -39.46
N HIS A 444 -2.48 5.72 -39.56
CA HIS A 444 -3.19 7.00 -39.41
C HIS A 444 -3.00 7.63 -38.04
N LEU A 445 -3.11 6.86 -36.95
CA LEU A 445 -2.82 7.36 -35.59
C LEU A 445 -1.38 7.89 -35.51
N ASN A 446 -0.44 7.14 -36.06
CA ASN A 446 0.98 7.48 -36.08
C ASN A 446 1.33 8.65 -37.01
N SER A 447 0.47 9.02 -37.96
CA SER A 447 0.70 10.19 -38.83
C SER A 447 0.20 11.50 -38.24
N GLN A 448 -0.61 11.48 -37.18
CA GLN A 448 -1.21 12.69 -36.59
C GLN A 448 -0.20 13.62 -35.92
N SER A 449 0.91 13.07 -35.42
CA SER A 449 1.98 13.83 -34.79
C SER A 449 3.35 13.19 -35.08
N PRO A 450 4.41 13.99 -35.28
CA PRO A 450 5.77 13.47 -35.34
C PRO A 450 6.23 12.85 -34.00
N SER A 451 5.74 13.38 -32.87
CA SER A 451 6.23 13.03 -31.53
C SER A 451 5.48 11.86 -30.89
N ILE A 452 4.18 11.74 -31.12
CA ILE A 452 3.35 10.68 -30.55
C ILE A 452 3.31 9.47 -31.49
N LYS A 453 3.60 8.30 -30.95
CA LYS A 453 3.49 7.02 -31.65
C LYS A 453 2.75 6.01 -30.79
N PHE A 454 2.01 5.12 -31.44
CA PHE A 454 1.28 4.02 -30.85
C PHE A 454 1.91 2.69 -31.25
N THR A 455 1.83 1.75 -30.32
CA THR A 455 1.93 0.31 -30.60
C THR A 455 0.57 -0.32 -30.44
N MET A 456 0.40 -1.52 -30.98
CA MET A 456 -0.89 -2.23 -31.02
C MET A 456 -0.70 -3.68 -30.60
N GLU A 457 -1.59 -4.16 -29.72
CA GLU A 457 -1.75 -5.56 -29.36
C GLU A 457 -3.20 -5.98 -29.62
N THR A 458 -3.41 -7.07 -30.37
CA THR A 458 -4.76 -7.64 -30.54
C THR A 458 -5.03 -8.68 -29.48
N GLU A 459 -6.31 -8.97 -29.25
CA GLU A 459 -6.70 -10.10 -28.42
C GLU A 459 -6.06 -11.42 -28.87
N VAL A 460 -5.78 -12.28 -27.90
CA VAL A 460 -5.23 -13.61 -28.11
C VAL A 460 -6.11 -14.60 -27.35
N ASN A 461 -6.51 -15.69 -28.00
CA ASN A 461 -7.41 -16.69 -27.42
C ASN A 461 -8.71 -16.08 -26.86
N ASN A 462 -9.30 -15.11 -27.57
CA ASN A 462 -10.51 -14.36 -27.20
C ASN A 462 -10.36 -13.55 -25.90
N GLN A 463 -9.14 -13.13 -25.56
CA GLN A 463 -8.84 -12.39 -24.34
C GLN A 463 -7.93 -11.20 -24.62
N LEU A 464 -8.20 -10.11 -23.93
CA LEU A 464 -7.35 -8.91 -23.95
C LEU A 464 -7.24 -8.33 -22.55
N ALA A 465 -6.02 -7.99 -22.15
CA ALA A 465 -5.78 -7.32 -20.88
C ALA A 465 -5.88 -5.81 -21.05
N PHE A 466 -6.61 -5.13 -20.15
CA PHE A 466 -6.63 -3.68 -20.04
C PHE A 466 -6.69 -3.28 -18.57
N LEU A 467 -5.77 -2.41 -18.14
CA LEU A 467 -5.58 -2.07 -16.72
C LEU A 467 -5.37 -3.33 -15.85
N ASP A 468 -6.22 -3.48 -14.83
CA ASP A 468 -6.27 -4.58 -13.89
C ASP A 468 -7.30 -5.66 -14.30
N VAL A 469 -7.82 -5.61 -15.53
CA VAL A 469 -8.94 -6.41 -16.03
C VAL A 469 -8.49 -7.28 -17.20
N LEU A 470 -8.81 -8.57 -17.14
CA LEU A 470 -8.68 -9.49 -18.26
C LEU A 470 -10.07 -9.65 -18.85
N VAL A 471 -10.27 -9.01 -20.00
CA VAL A 471 -11.52 -9.05 -20.77
C VAL A 471 -11.53 -10.34 -21.57
N LYS A 472 -12.64 -11.07 -21.53
CA LYS A 472 -12.83 -12.33 -22.25
C LYS A 472 -14.10 -12.26 -23.06
N ARG A 473 -14.08 -12.75 -24.30
CA ARG A 473 -15.33 -12.93 -25.05
C ARG A 473 -16.16 -14.04 -24.43
N ASN A 474 -17.46 -13.79 -24.26
CA ASN A 474 -18.45 -14.78 -23.87
C ASN A 474 -19.67 -14.63 -24.78
N GLY A 475 -19.59 -15.24 -25.97
CA GLY A 475 -20.56 -15.02 -27.04
C GLY A 475 -20.48 -13.59 -27.59
N ASP A 476 -21.62 -12.90 -27.61
CA ASP A 476 -21.75 -11.48 -27.98
C ASP A 476 -21.42 -10.51 -26.84
N LEU A 477 -21.28 -11.02 -25.60
CA LEU A 477 -20.98 -10.21 -24.41
C LEU A 477 -19.52 -10.35 -23.97
N LEU A 478 -19.14 -9.44 -23.06
CA LEU A 478 -17.82 -9.40 -22.46
C LEU A 478 -17.85 -9.85 -21.00
N ASP A 479 -17.07 -10.88 -20.71
CA ASP A 479 -16.75 -11.33 -19.36
C ASP A 479 -15.40 -10.74 -18.91
N HIS A 480 -15.16 -10.74 -17.60
CA HIS A 480 -14.05 -9.99 -17.00
C HIS A 480 -13.57 -10.60 -15.68
N THR A 481 -12.25 -10.69 -15.55
CA THR A 481 -11.55 -11.21 -14.36
C THR A 481 -10.38 -10.30 -13.98
N VAL A 482 -9.79 -10.51 -12.80
CA VAL A 482 -8.59 -9.77 -12.41
C VAL A 482 -7.39 -10.20 -13.24
N TYR A 483 -6.83 -9.27 -14.01
CA TYR A 483 -5.58 -9.50 -14.73
C TYR A 483 -4.37 -9.36 -13.80
N ARG A 484 -3.42 -10.29 -13.94
CA ARG A 484 -2.08 -10.23 -13.33
C ARG A 484 -1.06 -10.40 -14.44
N LYS A 485 -0.15 -9.42 -14.57
CA LYS A 485 0.97 -9.52 -15.53
C LYS A 485 1.85 -10.75 -15.18
N PRO A 486 2.56 -11.36 -16.15
CA PRO A 486 3.42 -12.51 -15.91
C PRO A 486 4.47 -12.29 -14.80
N THR A 487 4.94 -11.05 -14.62
CA THR A 487 5.87 -10.68 -13.55
C THR A 487 5.25 -10.57 -12.17
N HIS A 488 3.93 -10.70 -12.02
CA HIS A 488 3.28 -10.62 -10.71
C HIS A 488 3.81 -11.73 -9.80
N THR A 489 4.21 -11.37 -8.58
CA THR A 489 4.92 -12.28 -7.67
C THR A 489 4.05 -12.83 -6.54
N ASP A 490 2.81 -12.34 -6.42
CA ASP A 490 1.97 -12.54 -5.23
C ASP A 490 2.63 -12.12 -3.91
N ARG A 491 3.71 -11.33 -3.98
CA ARG A 491 4.33 -10.72 -2.80
C ARG A 491 3.50 -9.54 -2.32
N TYR A 492 2.88 -9.72 -1.16
CA TYR A 492 2.17 -8.69 -0.42
C TYR A 492 2.92 -8.35 0.87
N LEU A 493 2.33 -7.52 1.73
CA LEU A 493 2.94 -7.20 3.01
C LEU A 493 3.02 -8.44 3.88
N HIS A 494 4.23 -8.94 4.13
CA HIS A 494 4.45 -10.15 4.93
C HIS A 494 3.90 -10.02 6.36
N LYS A 495 3.35 -11.11 6.91
CA LYS A 495 2.72 -11.15 8.24
C LYS A 495 3.62 -10.62 9.36
N LEU A 496 4.92 -10.92 9.32
CA LEU A 496 5.90 -10.52 10.34
C LEU A 496 6.34 -9.05 10.25
N SER A 497 5.94 -8.31 9.21
CA SER A 497 6.32 -6.90 9.04
C SER A 497 5.83 -6.04 10.21
N ASN A 498 6.59 -5.04 10.66
CA ASN A 498 6.24 -4.18 11.80
C ASN A 498 5.22 -3.08 11.43
N HIS A 499 4.10 -3.49 10.85
CA HIS A 499 2.95 -2.64 10.54
C HIS A 499 1.82 -2.89 11.53
N HIS A 500 1.02 -1.86 11.77
CA HIS A 500 -0.18 -1.98 12.61
C HIS A 500 -1.14 -3.04 12.02
N PRO A 501 -1.80 -3.88 12.84
CA PRO A 501 -2.68 -4.95 12.35
C PRO A 501 -3.75 -4.49 11.36
N SER A 502 -4.31 -3.28 11.54
CA SER A 502 -5.31 -2.72 10.62
C SER A 502 -4.75 -2.47 9.21
N GLN A 503 -3.47 -2.14 9.06
CA GLN A 503 -2.83 -1.93 7.76
C GLN A 503 -2.71 -3.27 7.02
N LYS A 504 -2.28 -4.33 7.73
CA LYS A 504 -2.20 -5.69 7.19
C LYS A 504 -3.57 -6.23 6.76
N GLN A 505 -4.58 -6.07 7.63
CA GLN A 505 -5.96 -6.45 7.30
C GLN A 505 -6.53 -5.61 6.15
N GLY A 506 -6.18 -4.33 6.09
CA GLY A 506 -6.60 -3.41 5.03
C GLY A 506 -6.12 -3.84 3.66
N ILE A 507 -4.93 -4.45 3.55
CA ILE A 507 -4.41 -4.99 2.29
C ILE A 507 -5.26 -6.18 1.82
N ILE A 508 -5.57 -7.13 2.71
CA ILE A 508 -6.44 -8.27 2.39
C ILE A 508 -7.83 -7.79 1.95
N GLY A 509 -8.43 -6.88 2.72
CA GLY A 509 -9.73 -6.31 2.40
C GLY A 509 -9.75 -5.54 1.08
N THR A 510 -8.71 -4.77 0.78
CA THR A 510 -8.59 -4.00 -0.47
C THR A 510 -8.53 -4.93 -1.69
N LEU A 511 -7.76 -6.01 -1.63
CA LEU A 511 -7.66 -6.97 -2.74
C LEU A 511 -8.94 -7.79 -2.92
N ALA A 512 -9.61 -8.17 -1.82
CA ALA A 512 -10.91 -8.80 -1.89
C ALA A 512 -11.98 -7.87 -2.48
N ASN A 513 -11.94 -6.58 -2.15
CA ASN A 513 -12.83 -5.59 -2.75
C ASN A 513 -12.49 -5.33 -4.21
N ARG A 514 -11.22 -5.40 -4.61
CA ARG A 514 -10.83 -5.40 -6.03
C ARG A 514 -11.45 -6.58 -6.76
N ALA A 515 -11.32 -7.80 -6.22
CA ALA A 515 -11.94 -9.01 -6.78
C ALA A 515 -13.44 -8.83 -7.02
N ARG A 516 -14.18 -8.34 -6.02
CA ARG A 516 -15.63 -8.11 -6.11
C ARG A 516 -16.04 -6.99 -7.08
N ARG A 517 -15.15 -6.02 -7.34
CA ARG A 517 -15.42 -4.91 -8.28
C ARG A 517 -15.07 -5.27 -9.72
N ILE A 518 -14.07 -6.12 -9.92
CA ILE A 518 -13.50 -6.42 -11.24
C ILE A 518 -13.97 -7.77 -11.78
N CYS A 519 -14.21 -8.79 -10.96
CA CYS A 519 -14.66 -10.07 -11.49
C CYS A 519 -16.16 -10.03 -11.77
N ALA A 520 -16.58 -10.65 -12.88
CA ALA A 520 -17.95 -11.10 -13.01
C ALA A 520 -18.31 -12.07 -11.85
N ASN A 521 -19.60 -12.13 -11.50
CA ASN A 521 -20.08 -12.81 -10.30
C ASN A 521 -19.60 -14.26 -10.16
N GLU A 522 -19.51 -14.98 -11.28
CA GLU A 522 -19.05 -16.36 -11.37
C GLU A 522 -17.56 -16.55 -11.03
N HIS A 523 -16.71 -15.54 -11.31
CA HIS A 523 -15.26 -15.62 -11.11
C HIS A 523 -14.77 -15.08 -9.77
N ILE A 524 -15.67 -14.49 -8.95
CA ILE A 524 -15.30 -13.91 -7.65
C ILE A 524 -14.68 -14.98 -6.73
N GLN A 525 -15.26 -16.18 -6.68
CA GLN A 525 -14.77 -17.22 -5.76
C GLN A 525 -13.41 -17.78 -6.17
N GLU A 526 -13.16 -17.92 -7.46
CA GLU A 526 -11.85 -18.31 -7.98
C GLU A 526 -10.78 -17.30 -7.57
N GLU A 527 -11.07 -16.02 -7.76
CA GLU A 527 -10.15 -14.93 -7.40
C GLU A 527 -9.90 -14.85 -5.88
N LEU A 528 -10.94 -15.02 -5.05
CA LEU A 528 -10.78 -15.09 -3.59
C LEU A 528 -9.98 -16.31 -3.15
N SER A 529 -10.10 -17.44 -3.84
CA SER A 529 -9.30 -18.65 -3.61
C SER A 529 -7.82 -18.41 -3.92
N HIS A 530 -7.52 -17.73 -5.04
CA HIS A 530 -6.17 -17.28 -5.36
C HIS A 530 -5.59 -16.38 -4.26
N LEU A 531 -6.34 -15.37 -3.83
CA LEU A 531 -5.90 -14.47 -2.75
C LEU A 531 -5.64 -15.24 -1.44
N ASN A 532 -6.45 -16.25 -1.11
CA ASN A 532 -6.19 -17.09 0.07
C ASN A 532 -4.84 -17.79 -0.03
N LYS A 533 -4.53 -18.43 -1.17
CA LYS A 533 -3.24 -19.08 -1.42
C LYS A 533 -2.08 -18.08 -1.32
N ALA A 534 -2.22 -16.91 -1.94
CA ALA A 534 -1.20 -15.86 -1.91
C ALA A 534 -0.93 -15.37 -0.47
N PHE A 535 -1.96 -15.10 0.32
CA PHE A 535 -1.77 -14.64 1.70
C PHE A 535 -1.20 -15.72 2.63
N LEU A 536 -1.56 -17.00 2.43
CA LEU A 536 -0.91 -18.11 3.13
C LEU A 536 0.60 -18.12 2.83
N ALA A 537 1.00 -17.94 1.56
CA ALA A 537 2.41 -17.86 1.18
C ALA A 537 3.15 -16.65 1.77
N ASN A 538 2.44 -15.55 2.08
CA ASN A 538 2.95 -14.37 2.79
C ASN A 538 2.93 -14.50 4.33
N GLY A 539 2.68 -15.70 4.85
CA GLY A 539 2.77 -16.05 6.28
C GLY A 539 1.52 -15.75 7.11
N TYR A 540 0.39 -15.42 6.47
CA TYR A 540 -0.89 -15.30 7.18
C TYR A 540 -1.51 -16.68 7.43
N ASN A 541 -2.48 -16.76 8.33
CA ASN A 541 -3.27 -17.99 8.54
C ASN A 541 -4.72 -17.82 8.08
N ASP A 542 -5.41 -18.94 7.82
CA ASP A 542 -6.79 -18.93 7.32
C ASP A 542 -7.75 -18.13 8.19
N ARG A 543 -7.57 -18.12 9.51
CA ARG A 543 -8.46 -17.36 10.41
C ARG A 543 -8.32 -15.86 10.18
N GLU A 544 -7.09 -15.39 10.01
CA GLU A 544 -6.81 -13.98 9.74
C GLU A 544 -7.33 -13.56 8.37
N ILE A 545 -7.14 -14.42 7.36
CA ILE A 545 -7.63 -14.17 6.00
C ILE A 545 -9.15 -14.15 6.00
N LYS A 546 -9.82 -15.20 6.52
CA LYS A 546 -11.28 -15.26 6.61
C LYS A 546 -11.86 -14.09 7.41
N ALA A 547 -11.25 -13.69 8.52
CA ALA A 547 -11.70 -12.54 9.30
C ALA A 547 -11.60 -11.22 8.52
N ALA A 548 -10.58 -11.06 7.66
CA ALA A 548 -10.43 -9.88 6.82
C ALA A 548 -11.32 -9.91 5.56
N LEU A 549 -11.65 -11.11 5.05
CA LEU A 549 -12.53 -11.32 3.89
C LEU A 549 -14.02 -11.24 4.23
N ALA A 550 -14.38 -11.55 5.48
CA ALA A 550 -15.75 -11.50 5.96
C ALA A 550 -16.36 -10.13 5.64
N PRO A 551 -17.62 -10.07 5.17
CA PRO A 551 -18.32 -8.80 5.02
C PRO A 551 -18.25 -8.09 6.36
N ARG A 552 -17.60 -6.92 6.40
CA ARG A 552 -17.81 -6.03 7.55
C ARG A 552 -19.31 -5.78 7.54
N GLN A 553 -20.03 -6.26 8.56
CA GLN A 553 -21.32 -5.67 8.88
C GLN A 553 -21.01 -4.19 8.95
N ARG A 554 -21.49 -3.42 7.96
CA ARG A 554 -21.70 -2.01 8.16
C ARG A 554 -22.62 -2.01 9.36
N ARG A 555 -22.07 -1.73 10.54
CA ARG A 555 -22.90 -1.08 11.54
C ARG A 555 -23.53 0.07 10.77
N PRO A 556 -24.87 0.18 10.74
CA PRO A 556 -25.49 1.34 10.10
C PRO A 556 -24.72 2.55 10.58
N ASP A 557 -24.43 3.48 9.66
CA ASP A 557 -23.69 4.72 9.88
C ASP A 557 -24.39 5.57 10.96
N ALA A 558 -24.37 5.09 12.20
CA ALA A 558 -24.84 5.76 13.38
C ALA A 558 -23.65 6.63 13.81
N ASN A 559 -23.51 7.79 13.18
CA ASN A 559 -22.83 8.95 13.75
C ASN A 559 -21.44 8.72 14.38
N GLU A 560 -20.66 7.72 13.97
CA GLU A 560 -19.27 7.51 14.41
C GLU A 560 -18.27 8.19 13.45
N GLN A 561 -18.62 9.36 12.93
CA GLN A 561 -17.68 10.46 13.13
C GLN A 561 -17.75 10.78 14.65
N GLU A 562 -17.09 9.95 15.49
CA GLU A 562 -16.56 10.47 16.75
C GLU A 562 -15.96 11.83 16.37
N ASN A 563 -16.38 12.93 17.00
CA ASN A 563 -15.93 14.29 16.66
C ASN A 563 -14.41 14.36 16.78
N ILE A 564 -13.67 13.93 15.74
CA ILE A 564 -12.22 13.80 15.78
C ILE A 564 -11.68 15.21 15.86
N ILE A 565 -11.16 15.57 17.03
CA ILE A 565 -10.66 16.92 17.29
C ILE A 565 -9.27 17.08 16.66
N ASN A 566 -8.44 16.01 16.71
CA ASN A 566 -7.10 16.05 16.13
C ASN A 566 -6.57 14.67 15.71
N LYS A 567 -5.40 14.65 15.07
CA LYS A 567 -4.68 13.44 14.63
C LYS A 567 -3.27 13.41 15.21
N ALA A 568 -2.88 12.27 15.78
CA ALA A 568 -1.52 12.01 16.24
C ALA A 568 -0.82 11.05 15.28
N PHE A 569 0.35 11.44 14.76
CA PHE A 569 1.16 10.59 13.89
C PHE A 569 2.26 9.95 14.73
N LEU A 570 2.15 8.64 15.00
CA LEU A 570 3.01 7.93 15.93
C LEU A 570 3.68 6.71 15.29
N PRO A 571 4.99 6.48 15.50
CA PRO A 571 5.66 5.31 14.96
C PRO A 571 5.07 4.05 15.59
N TYR A 572 4.86 3.01 14.78
CA TYR A 572 4.24 1.79 15.28
C TYR A 572 5.25 0.94 16.07
N VAL A 573 5.00 0.84 17.37
CA VAL A 573 5.62 -0.10 18.30
C VAL A 573 4.51 -0.87 18.99
N SER A 574 4.46 -2.18 18.73
CA SER A 574 3.46 -3.07 19.32
C SER A 574 3.40 -2.92 20.83
N GLN A 575 2.19 -2.88 21.38
CA GLN A 575 1.86 -2.66 22.80
C GLN A 575 2.14 -1.25 23.33
N VAL A 576 3.01 -0.46 22.71
CA VAL A 576 3.30 0.93 23.13
C VAL A 576 2.32 1.86 22.43
N THR A 577 2.39 1.93 21.10
CA THR A 577 1.53 2.77 20.28
C THR A 577 0.06 2.35 20.42
N ASP A 578 -0.22 1.06 20.63
CA ASP A 578 -1.56 0.56 20.88
C ASP A 578 -2.15 1.08 22.21
N ARG A 579 -1.32 1.24 23.25
CA ARG A 579 -1.74 1.79 24.54
C ARG A 579 -1.94 3.30 24.44
N ILE A 580 -0.98 4.02 23.86
CA ILE A 580 -1.06 5.47 23.65
C ILE A 580 -2.26 5.80 22.78
N GLY A 581 -2.50 5.03 21.71
CA GLY A 581 -3.65 5.24 20.85
C GLY A 581 -5.00 5.08 21.57
N LYS A 582 -5.08 4.23 22.61
CA LYS A 582 -6.27 4.16 23.47
C LYS A 582 -6.44 5.40 24.33
N VAL A 583 -5.35 5.95 24.87
CA VAL A 583 -5.36 7.22 25.61
C VAL A 583 -5.92 8.33 24.72
N LEU A 584 -5.29 8.52 23.56
CA LEU A 584 -5.66 9.52 22.58
C LEU A 584 -7.12 9.37 22.11
N LYS A 585 -7.58 8.13 21.93
CA LYS A 585 -8.97 7.86 21.54
C LYS A 585 -9.98 8.36 22.59
N LYS A 586 -9.70 8.27 23.89
CA LYS A 586 -10.59 8.80 24.96
C LYS A 586 -10.88 10.29 24.79
N HIS A 587 -9.97 11.03 24.16
CA HIS A 587 -10.06 12.47 23.92
C HIS A 587 -10.38 12.81 22.45
N ASN A 588 -10.95 11.86 21.70
CA ASN A 588 -11.29 12.02 20.28
C ASN A 588 -10.10 12.39 19.38
N ILE A 589 -8.88 11.94 19.74
CA ILE A 589 -7.69 12.11 18.91
C ILE A 589 -7.43 10.81 18.16
N LYS A 590 -7.44 10.88 16.83
CA LYS A 590 -7.20 9.72 15.97
C LYS A 590 -5.71 9.43 15.85
N THR A 591 -5.30 8.24 16.26
CA THR A 591 -3.92 7.78 16.04
C THR A 591 -3.74 7.29 14.60
N ILE A 592 -2.73 7.85 13.92
CA ILE A 592 -2.26 7.43 12.62
C ILE A 592 -0.86 6.87 12.80
N THR A 593 -0.65 5.62 12.38
CA THR A 593 0.62 4.94 12.57
C THR A 593 1.53 5.11 11.36
N ASN A 594 2.74 5.63 11.57
CA ASN A 594 3.84 5.59 10.61
C ASN A 594 4.85 4.50 10.99
N LEU A 595 5.80 4.24 10.10
CA LEU A 595 6.89 3.30 10.37
C LEU A 595 7.99 4.01 11.18
N PRO A 596 8.59 3.34 12.19
CA PRO A 596 9.72 3.91 12.93
C PRO A 596 10.92 4.12 11.99
N GLY A 597 11.51 5.32 12.02
CA GLY A 597 12.79 5.62 11.36
C GLY A 597 12.79 5.57 9.83
N LYS A 598 11.98 6.41 9.18
CA LYS A 598 12.24 6.81 7.79
C LYS A 598 13.09 8.04 7.73
#